data_AF-A0A8I2Z6L8-F1
#
_entry.id   AF-A0A8I2Z6L8-F1
#
_cell.length_a   1.000
_cell.length_b   1.000
_cell.length_c   1.000
_cell.angle_alpha   90.00
_cell.angle_beta   90.00
_cell.angle_gamma   90.00
#
_symmetry.space_group_name_H-M   'P 1'
#
loop_
_entity.id
_entity.type
_entity.pdbx_description
1 polymer ?
#
loop_
_entity_poly.entity_id
_entity_poly.type
_entity_poly.pdbx_seq_one_letter_code
_entity_poly.pdbx_strand_id
1 'polypeptide(L)'
;MHDLWGADSLQGGSFSWPGDNGNWTSYDAFLDRVFSDLRANEALEGLDIDIWNEPDLQSFWGSTQDQYLATWARTYARIRKDLPEVLITGPSTSEPATAGSATWQKFAAFIAANDAVPDMYSWHLLRTNRNLRESTDEAFEVYGTHAGTVGSVKVLAAVRPVAGRRTYHVTITGLSSVGFAGDRVKIRTRRFDGPPILKEI
;
A
#
# COMPACT_ATOMS: atom_id res chain seq x y z
N MET A 1 -10.95 -6.53 -4.08
CA MET A 1 -11.68 -7.82 -4.29
C MET A 1 -12.55 -8.23 -3.10
N HIS A 2 -12.16 -7.91 -1.87
CA HIS A 2 -12.85 -8.23 -0.62
C HIS A 2 -14.39 -8.05 -0.65
N ASP A 3 -14.88 -6.85 -0.95
CA ASP A 3 -16.33 -6.56 -0.96
C ASP A 3 -17.08 -7.32 -2.05
N LEU A 4 -16.47 -7.49 -3.22
CA LEU A 4 -17.05 -8.27 -4.32
C LEU A 4 -17.19 -9.75 -3.97
N TRP A 5 -16.33 -10.28 -3.09
CA TRP A 5 -16.47 -11.63 -2.54
C TRP A 5 -17.61 -11.72 -1.50
N GLY A 6 -18.05 -10.58 -0.95
CA GLY A 6 -19.06 -10.51 0.12
C GLY A 6 -18.47 -10.54 1.53
N ALA A 7 -17.15 -10.34 1.66
CA ALA A 7 -16.55 -9.98 2.92
C ALA A 7 -16.78 -8.46 3.10
N ASP A 8 -17.46 -8.02 4.15
CA ASP A 8 -17.98 -6.66 4.36
C ASP A 8 -17.98 -6.25 5.85
N SER A 9 -17.27 -7.02 6.70
CA SER A 9 -17.24 -6.96 8.17
C SER A 9 -18.45 -7.49 8.94
N LEU A 10 -19.54 -7.87 8.26
CA LEU A 10 -20.78 -8.36 8.88
C LEU A 10 -20.98 -9.87 8.69
N GLN A 11 -19.90 -10.61 8.41
CA GLN A 11 -19.93 -12.04 8.12
C GLN A 11 -20.50 -12.83 9.32
N GLY A 12 -21.54 -13.62 9.07
CA GLY A 12 -22.01 -14.62 10.02
C GLY A 12 -21.06 -15.83 10.12
N GLY A 13 -21.22 -16.67 11.14
CA GLY A 13 -20.34 -17.83 11.37
C GLY A 13 -20.34 -18.91 10.28
N SER A 14 -21.22 -18.81 9.28
CA SER A 14 -21.29 -19.70 8.12
C SER A 14 -20.66 -19.09 6.86
N PHE A 15 -20.02 -17.92 6.96
CA PHE A 15 -19.37 -17.30 5.82
C PHE A 15 -18.21 -18.15 5.31
N SER A 16 -18.13 -18.30 3.99
CA SER A 16 -17.06 -19.08 3.34
C SER A 16 -15.93 -18.16 2.93
N TRP A 17 -14.77 -18.33 3.56
CA TRP A 17 -13.56 -17.62 3.18
C TRP A 17 -12.89 -18.31 1.98
N PRO A 18 -12.12 -17.57 1.16
CA PRO A 18 -11.34 -18.15 0.09
C PRO A 18 -10.43 -19.28 0.60
N GLY A 19 -10.59 -20.49 0.06
CA GLY A 19 -9.74 -21.63 0.39
C GLY A 19 -10.16 -22.45 1.61
N ASP A 20 -11.34 -22.19 2.19
CA ASP A 20 -11.85 -22.98 3.32
C ASP A 20 -11.83 -24.48 3.02
N ASN A 21 -11.34 -25.27 3.99
CA ASN A 21 -11.14 -26.71 3.86
C ASN A 21 -10.23 -27.12 2.69
N GLY A 22 -9.34 -26.23 2.24
CA GLY A 22 -8.48 -26.43 1.07
C GLY A 22 -9.23 -26.36 -0.27
N ASN A 23 -10.51 -25.94 -0.27
CA ASN A 23 -11.33 -25.86 -1.47
C ASN A 23 -11.31 -24.44 -2.03
N TRP A 24 -10.76 -24.30 -3.24
CA TRP A 24 -10.64 -23.02 -3.93
C TRP A 24 -11.68 -22.82 -5.05
N THR A 25 -12.53 -23.82 -5.30
CA THR A 25 -13.43 -23.86 -6.47
C THR A 25 -14.29 -22.61 -6.58
N SER A 26 -14.93 -22.19 -5.49
CA SER A 26 -15.80 -21.01 -5.49
C SER A 26 -15.01 -19.72 -5.69
N TYR A 27 -13.80 -19.64 -5.12
CA TYR A 27 -12.96 -18.45 -5.26
C TYR A 27 -12.38 -18.34 -6.68
N ASP A 28 -12.00 -19.46 -7.30
CA ASP A 28 -11.58 -19.49 -8.70
C ASP A 28 -12.69 -19.09 -9.65
N ALA A 29 -13.90 -19.63 -9.44
CA ALA A 29 -15.07 -19.25 -10.23
C ALA A 29 -15.42 -17.76 -10.06
N PHE A 30 -15.22 -17.20 -8.87
CA PHE A 30 -15.36 -15.78 -8.61
C PHE A 30 -14.33 -14.95 -9.40
N LEU A 31 -13.05 -15.32 -9.38
CA LEU A 31 -12.01 -14.63 -10.17
C LEU A 31 -12.29 -14.73 -11.68
N ASP A 32 -12.67 -15.92 -12.16
CA ASP A 32 -13.06 -16.13 -13.56
C ASP A 32 -14.18 -15.17 -13.96
N ARG A 33 -15.22 -15.08 -13.12
CA ARG A 33 -16.38 -14.23 -13.35
C ARG A 33 -16.00 -12.76 -13.36
N VAL A 34 -15.31 -12.28 -12.32
CA VAL A 34 -14.91 -10.87 -12.22
C VAL A 34 -14.02 -10.47 -13.40
N PHE A 35 -13.01 -11.28 -13.74
CA PHE A 35 -12.09 -10.95 -14.82
C PHE A 35 -12.78 -11.00 -16.20
N SER A 36 -13.71 -11.93 -16.39
CA SER A 36 -14.56 -11.97 -17.58
C SER A 36 -15.40 -10.70 -17.70
N ASP A 37 -16.06 -10.28 -16.61
CA ASP A 37 -16.91 -9.10 -16.62
C ASP A 37 -16.10 -7.81 -16.82
N LEU A 38 -14.93 -7.68 -16.21
CA LEU A 38 -14.03 -6.53 -16.43
C LEU A 38 -13.63 -6.41 -17.91
N ARG A 39 -13.29 -7.51 -18.57
CA ARG A 39 -12.98 -7.51 -20.01
C ARG A 39 -14.20 -7.19 -20.87
N ALA A 40 -15.34 -7.82 -20.57
CA ALA A 40 -16.57 -7.63 -21.34
C ALA A 40 -17.11 -6.19 -21.27
N ASN A 41 -16.75 -5.45 -20.23
CA ASN A 41 -17.17 -4.07 -20.01
C ASN A 41 -16.04 -3.05 -20.19
N GLU A 42 -14.92 -3.44 -20.83
CA GLU A 42 -13.79 -2.54 -21.14
C GLU A 42 -13.23 -1.80 -19.90
N ALA A 43 -13.32 -2.40 -18.72
CA ALA A 43 -13.05 -1.77 -17.44
C ALA A 43 -11.61 -1.98 -16.94
N LEU A 44 -10.65 -2.18 -17.85
CA LEU A 44 -9.25 -2.46 -17.51
C LEU A 44 -8.34 -1.22 -17.55
N GLU A 45 -8.69 -0.22 -18.37
CA GLU A 45 -7.85 0.97 -18.51
C GLU A 45 -7.83 1.76 -17.19
N GLY A 46 -6.62 1.94 -16.63
CA GLY A 46 -6.43 2.65 -15.36
C GLY A 46 -6.87 1.88 -14.11
N LEU A 47 -7.26 0.60 -14.25
CA LEU A 47 -7.63 -0.23 -13.12
C LEU A 47 -6.40 -0.69 -12.34
N ASP A 48 -6.46 -0.57 -11.02
CA ASP A 48 -5.69 -1.37 -10.08
C ASP A 48 -6.60 -2.32 -9.29
N ILE A 49 -6.10 -3.51 -8.99
CA ILE A 49 -6.82 -4.50 -8.19
C ILE A 49 -6.14 -4.60 -6.83
N ASP A 50 -6.84 -4.12 -5.82
CA ASP A 50 -6.54 -4.43 -4.43
C ASP A 50 -7.05 -5.85 -4.08
N ILE A 51 -6.12 -6.74 -3.75
CA ILE A 51 -6.43 -8.17 -3.54
C ILE A 51 -7.34 -8.36 -2.33
N TRP A 52 -7.18 -7.60 -1.24
CA TRP A 52 -7.99 -7.78 -0.04
C TRP A 52 -8.00 -6.54 0.85
N ASN A 53 -9.01 -6.41 1.71
CA ASN A 53 -9.11 -5.32 2.68
C ASN A 53 -8.79 -5.83 4.08
N GLU A 54 -7.90 -5.13 4.80
CA GLU A 54 -7.59 -5.32 6.22
C GLU A 54 -7.47 -6.79 6.68
N PRO A 55 -6.63 -7.60 6.02
CA PRO A 55 -6.49 -9.02 6.35
C PRO A 55 -5.92 -9.27 7.75
N ASP A 56 -5.44 -8.24 8.44
CA ASP A 56 -4.97 -8.24 9.82
C ASP A 56 -6.09 -8.11 10.87
N LEU A 57 -7.32 -7.81 10.44
CA LEU A 57 -8.49 -7.73 11.31
C LEU A 57 -9.44 -8.91 11.12
N GLN A 58 -9.81 -9.56 12.22
CA GLN A 58 -10.68 -10.75 12.19
C GLN A 58 -12.05 -10.51 11.53
N SER A 59 -12.56 -9.27 11.57
CA SER A 59 -13.82 -8.90 10.91
C SER A 59 -13.71 -8.90 9.39
N PHE A 60 -12.52 -8.62 8.84
CA PHE A 60 -12.28 -8.53 7.40
C PHE A 60 -11.54 -9.76 6.85
N TRP A 61 -10.96 -10.56 7.72
CA TRP A 61 -10.43 -11.88 7.41
C TRP A 61 -10.60 -12.84 8.58
N GLY A 62 -11.61 -13.70 8.49
CA GLY A 62 -11.97 -14.63 9.56
C GLY A 62 -11.12 -15.90 9.64
N SER A 63 -10.16 -16.09 8.73
CA SER A 63 -9.33 -17.29 8.66
C SER A 63 -7.87 -17.01 9.08
N THR A 64 -6.98 -18.00 8.92
CA THR A 64 -5.57 -17.88 9.27
C THR A 64 -4.83 -16.94 8.32
N GLN A 65 -3.76 -16.32 8.82
CA GLN A 65 -2.85 -15.52 7.98
C GLN A 65 -2.23 -16.36 6.84
N ASP A 66 -1.98 -17.66 7.03
CA ASP A 66 -1.44 -18.49 5.94
C ASP A 66 -2.47 -18.71 4.82
N GLN A 67 -3.76 -18.82 5.16
CA GLN A 67 -4.82 -18.88 4.16
C GLN A 67 -4.97 -17.54 3.42
N TYR A 68 -4.76 -16.40 4.09
CA TYR A 68 -4.70 -15.10 3.42
C TYR A 68 -3.54 -15.05 2.42
N LEU A 69 -2.34 -15.48 2.82
CA LEU A 69 -1.18 -15.50 1.92
C LEU A 69 -1.36 -16.46 0.73
N ALA A 70 -2.03 -17.61 0.95
CA ALA A 70 -2.41 -18.51 -0.14
C ALA A 70 -3.42 -17.85 -1.11
N THR A 71 -4.37 -17.09 -0.56
CA THR A 71 -5.32 -16.28 -1.34
C THR A 71 -4.59 -15.21 -2.15
N TRP A 72 -3.63 -14.51 -1.52
CA TRP A 72 -2.76 -13.53 -2.17
C TRP A 72 -2.03 -14.14 -3.36
N ALA A 73 -1.26 -15.21 -3.16
CA ALA A 73 -0.49 -15.84 -4.23
C ALA A 73 -1.38 -16.34 -5.37
N ARG A 74 -2.54 -16.92 -5.04
CA ARG A 74 -3.51 -17.38 -6.05
C ARG A 74 -4.04 -16.22 -6.87
N THR A 75 -4.53 -15.16 -6.23
CA THR A 75 -5.08 -13.99 -6.94
C THR A 75 -4.01 -13.25 -7.73
N TYR A 76 -2.82 -13.09 -7.17
CA TYR A 76 -1.66 -12.51 -7.85
C TYR A 76 -1.36 -13.24 -9.17
N ALA A 77 -1.19 -14.57 -9.10
CA ALA A 77 -0.90 -15.38 -10.27
C ALA A 77 -2.01 -15.31 -11.33
N ARG A 78 -3.27 -15.25 -10.90
CA ARG A 78 -4.43 -15.09 -11.79
C ARG A 78 -4.43 -13.72 -12.48
N ILE A 79 -4.16 -12.62 -11.76
CA ILE A 79 -4.05 -11.29 -12.36
C ILE A 79 -2.90 -11.26 -13.36
N ARG A 80 -1.70 -11.72 -12.99
CA ARG A 80 -0.54 -11.73 -13.90
C ARG A 80 -0.76 -12.57 -15.15
N LYS A 81 -1.55 -13.64 -15.06
CA LYS A 81 -1.88 -14.51 -16.20
C LYS A 81 -2.97 -13.91 -17.09
N ASP A 82 -4.07 -13.48 -16.50
CA ASP A 82 -5.31 -13.21 -17.22
C ASP A 82 -5.54 -11.71 -17.48
N LEU A 83 -4.87 -10.83 -16.73
CA LEU A 83 -4.95 -9.36 -16.75
C LEU A 83 -3.55 -8.72 -16.56
N PRO A 84 -2.55 -9.04 -17.40
CA PRO A 84 -1.15 -8.70 -17.15
C PRO A 84 -0.85 -7.20 -17.05
N GLU A 85 -1.71 -6.34 -17.59
CA GLU A 85 -1.55 -4.87 -17.58
C GLU A 85 -2.17 -4.21 -16.34
N VAL A 86 -2.98 -4.94 -15.58
CA VAL A 86 -3.65 -4.43 -14.37
C VAL A 86 -2.66 -4.43 -13.21
N LEU A 87 -2.56 -3.29 -12.53
CA LEU A 87 -1.71 -3.14 -11.37
C LEU A 87 -2.28 -3.89 -10.16
N ILE A 88 -1.41 -4.45 -9.34
CA ILE A 88 -1.78 -5.17 -8.11
C ILE A 88 -1.44 -4.29 -6.90
N THR A 89 -2.45 -4.00 -6.08
CA THR A 89 -2.34 -3.22 -4.84
C THR A 89 -2.54 -4.12 -3.62
N GLY A 90 -1.86 -3.85 -2.50
CA GLY A 90 -2.06 -4.56 -1.23
C GLY A 90 -0.86 -4.47 -0.26
N PRO A 91 -0.91 -5.10 0.93
CA PRO A 91 -1.96 -5.98 1.46
C PRO A 91 -3.15 -5.23 2.09
N SER A 92 -3.14 -3.89 2.05
CA SER A 92 -4.21 -3.04 2.60
C SER A 92 -4.54 -3.34 4.06
N THR A 93 -3.51 -3.54 4.87
CA THR A 93 -3.67 -3.78 6.32
C THR A 93 -4.28 -2.56 7.01
N SER A 94 -4.97 -2.78 8.14
CA SER A 94 -5.56 -1.71 8.96
C SER A 94 -4.52 -0.78 9.61
N GLU A 95 -3.26 -1.22 9.62
CA GLU A 95 -2.13 -0.51 10.24
C GLU A 95 -0.92 -0.42 9.30
N PRO A 96 -0.09 0.64 9.43
CA PRO A 96 1.08 0.83 8.58
C PRO A 96 2.18 -0.21 8.78
N ALA A 97 3.02 -0.37 7.75
CA ALA A 97 4.26 -1.13 7.85
C ALA A 97 5.20 -0.47 8.87
N THR A 98 5.60 -1.23 9.90
CA THR A 98 6.62 -0.81 10.87
C THR A 98 7.60 -1.96 11.09
N ALA A 99 8.81 -1.62 11.56
CA ALA A 99 9.83 -2.63 11.86
C ALA A 99 9.38 -3.69 12.89
N GLY A 100 8.36 -3.39 13.71
CA GLY A 100 7.79 -4.32 14.69
C GLY A 100 6.51 -5.04 14.26
N SER A 101 6.00 -4.79 13.05
CA SER A 101 4.74 -5.40 12.61
C SER A 101 4.96 -6.83 12.12
N ALA A 102 4.51 -7.81 12.92
CA ALA A 102 4.60 -9.22 12.58
C ALA A 102 3.83 -9.57 11.28
N THR A 103 2.68 -8.95 11.05
CA THR A 103 1.90 -9.14 9.80
C THR A 103 2.69 -8.68 8.58
N TRP A 104 3.26 -7.48 8.63
CA TRP A 104 4.06 -6.95 7.53
C TRP A 104 5.34 -7.73 7.30
N GLN A 105 6.03 -8.16 8.36
CA GLN A 105 7.21 -9.03 8.24
C GLN A 105 6.86 -10.36 7.58
N LYS A 106 5.76 -11.00 8.00
CA LYS A 106 5.29 -12.26 7.43
C LYS A 106 4.90 -12.10 5.96
N PHE A 107 4.14 -11.06 5.63
CA PHE A 107 3.74 -10.74 4.28
C PHE A 107 4.95 -10.46 3.37
N ALA A 108 5.87 -9.59 3.80
CA ALA A 108 7.09 -9.25 3.04
C ALA A 108 7.98 -10.48 2.77
N ALA A 109 8.15 -11.36 3.76
CA ALA A 109 8.88 -12.61 3.59
C ALA A 109 8.18 -13.53 2.57
N PHE A 110 6.85 -13.64 2.65
CA PHE A 110 6.07 -14.49 1.76
C PHE A 110 6.13 -14.01 0.30
N ILE A 111 5.87 -12.72 0.03
CA ILE A 111 5.85 -12.20 -1.34
C ILE A 111 7.22 -12.27 -2.02
N ALA A 112 8.29 -12.07 -1.25
CA ALA A 112 9.66 -12.18 -1.75
C ALA A 112 10.03 -13.63 -2.08
N ALA A 113 9.59 -14.60 -1.26
CA ALA A 113 9.86 -16.01 -1.49
C ALA A 113 9.05 -16.63 -2.64
N ASN A 114 7.93 -16.01 -3.03
CA ASN A 114 6.98 -16.56 -4.00
C ASN A 114 6.84 -15.71 -5.29
N ASP A 115 7.70 -14.70 -5.48
CA ASP A 115 7.64 -13.77 -6.61
C ASP A 115 6.24 -13.14 -6.81
N ALA A 116 5.62 -12.77 -5.68
CA ALA A 116 4.24 -12.27 -5.60
C ALA A 116 4.18 -10.83 -5.08
N VAL A 117 5.18 -10.01 -5.43
CA VAL A 117 5.32 -8.63 -4.97
C VAL A 117 4.28 -7.74 -5.67
N PRO A 118 3.46 -6.97 -4.92
CA PRO A 118 2.49 -6.05 -5.53
C PRO A 118 3.19 -4.92 -6.28
N ASP A 119 2.48 -4.32 -7.23
CA ASP A 119 2.94 -3.11 -7.90
C ASP A 119 2.87 -1.90 -6.96
N MET A 120 1.88 -1.88 -6.06
CA MET A 120 1.66 -0.83 -5.07
C MET A 120 1.43 -1.40 -3.67
N TYR A 121 2.18 -0.90 -2.69
CA TYR A 121 1.93 -1.19 -1.28
C TYR A 121 0.86 -0.27 -0.72
N SER A 122 -0.10 -0.84 0.02
CA SER A 122 -1.21 -0.11 0.63
C SER A 122 -1.44 -0.54 2.08
N TRP A 123 -1.96 0.39 2.88
CA TRP A 123 -2.47 0.21 4.24
C TRP A 123 -3.40 1.36 4.59
N HIS A 124 -4.13 1.21 5.68
CA HIS A 124 -5.08 2.20 6.17
C HIS A 124 -4.48 3.05 7.31
N LEU A 125 -4.86 4.32 7.37
CA LEU A 125 -4.50 5.27 8.42
C LEU A 125 -5.77 5.72 9.16
N LEU A 126 -6.34 4.82 9.95
CA LEU A 126 -7.67 5.01 10.56
C LEU A 126 -7.61 5.54 11.99
N ARG A 127 -6.40 5.78 12.52
CA ARG A 127 -6.18 6.28 13.88
C ARG A 127 -5.41 7.58 13.85
N THR A 128 -5.94 8.58 14.57
CA THR A 128 -5.38 9.93 14.68
C THR A 128 -3.97 10.00 15.28
N ASN A 129 -3.48 8.93 15.91
CA ASN A 129 -2.13 8.87 16.50
C ASN A 129 -1.11 8.10 15.63
N ARG A 130 -1.47 7.70 14.41
CA ARG A 130 -0.69 6.76 13.58
C ARG A 130 -0.47 7.21 12.13
N ASN A 131 -0.74 8.49 11.84
CA ASN A 131 -0.38 9.08 10.57
C ASN A 131 1.14 9.00 10.36
N LEU A 132 1.58 8.88 9.10
CA LEU A 132 2.90 9.38 8.68
C LEU A 132 3.09 10.67 9.45
N ARG A 133 4.09 10.78 10.35
CA ARG A 133 4.21 11.90 11.29
C ARG A 133 3.96 13.22 10.56
N GLU A 134 2.72 13.65 10.57
CA GLU A 134 2.30 14.93 10.09
C GLU A 134 2.91 15.88 11.09
N SER A 135 3.53 16.93 10.58
CA SER A 135 3.95 17.99 11.48
C SER A 135 2.72 18.41 12.29
N THR A 136 2.86 18.56 13.60
CA THR A 136 1.76 18.89 14.52
C THR A 136 1.04 20.20 14.17
N ASP A 137 1.56 20.94 13.19
CA ASP A 137 1.00 22.18 12.64
C ASP A 137 0.36 22.01 11.24
N GLU A 138 0.24 20.78 10.71
CA GLU A 138 -0.26 20.44 9.36
C GLU A 138 0.47 21.18 8.21
N ALA A 139 1.65 21.76 8.49
CA ALA A 139 2.34 22.63 7.54
C ALA A 139 3.44 21.89 6.76
N PHE A 140 3.70 20.62 7.06
CA PHE A 140 4.86 19.90 6.54
C PHE A 140 4.54 18.41 6.29
N GLU A 141 4.65 17.99 5.03
CA GLU A 141 4.58 16.58 4.60
C GLU A 141 5.96 16.14 4.12
N VAL A 142 6.41 14.94 4.49
CA VAL A 142 7.73 14.43 4.09
C VAL A 142 7.62 13.01 3.59
N TYR A 143 8.11 12.78 2.37
CA TYR A 143 8.39 11.46 1.82
C TYR A 143 9.90 11.29 1.66
N GLY A 144 10.49 10.29 2.30
CA GLY A 144 11.92 9.98 2.23
C GLY A 144 12.16 8.56 1.74
N THR A 145 13.14 8.36 0.85
CA THR A 145 13.53 7.02 0.38
C THR A 145 15.04 6.93 0.14
N HIS A 146 15.61 5.72 0.29
CA HIS A 146 16.95 5.44 -0.22
C HIS A 146 16.92 5.57 -1.75
N ALA A 147 17.83 6.37 -2.30
CA ALA A 147 17.97 6.41 -3.75
C ALA A 147 18.69 5.13 -4.23
N GLY A 148 18.45 4.74 -5.49
CA GLY A 148 19.11 3.59 -6.13
C GLY A 148 20.63 3.73 -6.30
N THR A 149 21.25 4.78 -5.76
CA THR A 149 22.70 4.97 -5.70
C THR A 149 23.15 4.86 -4.25
N VAL A 150 24.18 4.05 -4.00
CA VAL A 150 24.77 3.83 -2.67
C VAL A 150 25.13 5.17 -2.00
N GLY A 151 24.74 5.35 -0.74
CA GLY A 151 25.02 6.55 0.04
C GLY A 151 24.15 7.77 -0.30
N SER A 152 23.02 7.58 -0.98
CA SER A 152 22.10 8.68 -1.32
C SER A 152 20.68 8.44 -0.80
N VAL A 153 20.06 9.52 -0.32
CA VAL A 153 18.66 9.56 0.14
C VAL A 153 17.96 10.66 -0.66
N LYS A 154 16.74 10.38 -1.11
CA LYS A 154 15.85 11.38 -1.70
C LYS A 154 14.77 11.73 -0.68
N VAL A 155 14.61 13.02 -0.42
CA VAL A 155 13.56 13.54 0.45
C VAL A 155 12.72 14.53 -0.36
N LEU A 156 11.44 14.24 -0.49
CA LEU A 156 10.42 15.17 -0.93
C LEU A 156 9.78 15.75 0.32
N ALA A 157 9.83 17.07 0.47
CA ALA A 157 9.14 17.77 1.54
C ALA A 157 8.19 18.80 0.93
N ALA A 158 6.91 18.72 1.25
CA ALA A 158 5.91 19.71 0.89
C ALA A 158 5.62 20.60 2.09
N VAL A 159 5.50 21.90 1.85
CA VAL A 159 5.24 22.89 2.87
C VAL A 159 3.99 23.67 2.49
N ARG A 160 3.00 23.74 3.39
CA ARG A 160 1.87 24.66 3.21
C ARG A 160 2.35 26.09 3.49
N PRO A 161 2.25 27.04 2.54
CA PRO A 161 2.68 28.40 2.78
C PRO A 161 1.84 29.05 3.90
N VAL A 162 2.51 29.56 4.94
CA VAL A 162 1.88 30.36 6.00
C VAL A 162 2.06 31.84 5.69
N ALA A 163 0.98 32.61 5.73
CA ALA A 163 1.02 34.07 5.51
C ALA A 163 2.04 34.74 6.44
N GLY A 164 2.96 35.51 5.86
CA GLY A 164 4.03 36.19 6.59
C GLY A 164 5.28 35.35 6.87
N ARG A 165 5.28 34.04 6.62
CA ARG A 165 6.45 33.16 6.82
C ARG A 165 7.23 32.96 5.51
N ARG A 166 8.46 33.47 5.46
CA ARG A 166 9.33 33.44 4.26
C ARG A 166 10.44 32.40 4.32
N THR A 167 10.67 31.80 5.47
CA THR A 167 11.77 30.85 5.71
C THR A 167 11.23 29.61 6.40
N TYR A 168 11.60 28.45 5.89
CA TYR A 168 11.31 27.14 6.48
C TYR A 168 12.61 26.40 6.70
N HIS A 169 12.80 25.85 7.89
CA HIS A 169 13.99 25.07 8.25
C HIS A 169 13.64 23.59 8.20
N VAL A 170 14.47 22.79 7.50
CA VAL A 170 14.33 21.33 7.44
C VAL A 170 15.53 20.72 8.15
N THR A 171 15.28 19.98 9.21
CA THR A 171 16.31 19.22 9.94
C THR A 171 16.16 17.74 9.60
N ILE A 172 17.22 17.12 9.07
CA ILE A 172 17.26 15.69 8.77
C ILE A 172 18.19 15.02 9.80
N THR A 173 17.67 14.06 10.56
CA THR A 173 18.42 13.30 11.56
C THR A 173 18.59 11.85 11.14
N GLY A 174 19.50 11.12 11.81
CA GLY A 174 19.67 9.68 11.59
C GLY A 174 20.43 9.29 10.32
N LEU A 175 21.09 10.22 9.63
CA LEU A 175 21.85 9.94 8.40
C LEU A 175 22.94 8.86 8.56
N SER A 176 23.41 8.59 9.78
CA SER A 176 24.34 7.49 10.06
C SER A 176 23.76 6.11 9.71
N SER A 177 22.43 5.92 9.77
CA SER A 177 21.79 4.65 9.40
C SER A 177 21.91 4.34 7.90
N VAL A 178 22.18 5.36 7.08
CA VAL A 178 22.35 5.25 5.63
C VAL A 178 23.83 5.30 5.20
N GLY A 179 24.74 5.17 6.17
CA GLY A 179 26.20 5.19 5.94
C GLY A 179 26.79 6.58 5.73
N PHE A 180 26.04 7.66 5.99
CA PHE A 180 26.57 9.01 5.90
C PHE A 180 27.40 9.33 7.16
N ALA A 181 28.70 9.60 6.96
CA ALA A 181 29.66 9.93 8.02
C ALA A 181 30.25 11.35 7.89
N GLY A 182 29.71 12.17 6.98
CA GLY A 182 30.21 13.52 6.69
C GLY A 182 29.64 14.60 7.61
N ASP A 183 30.24 15.78 7.56
CA ASP A 183 29.77 17.03 8.20
C ASP A 183 28.92 17.90 7.27
N ARG A 184 28.88 17.57 5.97
CA ARG A 184 28.22 18.36 4.92
C ARG A 184 27.37 17.49 3.99
N VAL A 185 26.15 17.95 3.71
CA VAL A 185 25.24 17.33 2.73
C VAL A 185 25.08 18.27 1.54
N LYS A 186 25.14 17.74 0.31
CA LYS A 186 24.75 18.50 -0.88
C LYS A 186 23.23 18.37 -1.07
N ILE A 187 22.51 19.48 -0.95
CA ILE A 187 21.06 19.52 -1.10
C ILE A 187 20.72 20.07 -2.48
N ARG A 188 19.86 19.35 -3.21
CA ARG A 188 19.25 19.84 -4.46
C ARG A 188 17.76 20.04 -4.23
N THR A 189 17.31 21.29 -4.22
CA THR A 189 15.88 21.60 -4.10
C THR A 189 15.21 21.67 -5.48
N ARG A 190 13.93 21.33 -5.50
CA ARG A 190 13.03 21.51 -6.63
C ARG A 190 11.77 22.18 -6.12
N ARG A 191 11.32 23.21 -6.83
CA ARG A 191 10.07 23.92 -6.57
C ARG A 191 9.10 23.55 -7.68
N PHE A 192 7.86 23.23 -7.30
CA PHE A 192 6.76 23.09 -8.23
C PHE A 192 6.01 24.42 -8.29
N ASP A 193 5.95 25.03 -9.48
CA ASP A 193 5.29 26.31 -9.75
C ASP A 193 4.00 26.10 -10.58
N GLY A 194 3.27 25.01 -10.31
CA GLY A 194 2.00 24.73 -10.98
C GLY A 194 0.87 25.68 -10.58
N PRO A 195 -0.26 25.68 -11.33
CA PRO A 195 -1.43 26.46 -10.95
C PRO A 195 -1.91 26.08 -9.54
N PRO A 196 -2.52 27.01 -8.78
CA PRO A 196 -3.14 26.66 -7.51
C PRO A 196 -4.19 25.58 -7.74
N ILE A 197 -4.24 24.55 -6.89
CA ILE A 197 -5.30 23.51 -6.92
C ILE A 197 -6.71 24.14 -6.95
N LEU A 198 -6.88 25.31 -6.33
CA LEU A 198 -8.13 26.08 -6.36
C LEU A 198 -8.52 26.63 -7.73
N LYS A 199 -7.67 26.52 -8.76
CA LYS A 199 -7.96 26.90 -10.15
C LYS A 199 -8.16 25.69 -11.07
N GLU A 200 -8.03 24.48 -10.54
CA GLU A 200 -8.25 23.22 -11.27
C GLU A 200 -9.65 22.62 -10.98
N ILE A 201 -10.47 23.30 -10.16
CA ILE A 201 -11.86 22.96 -9.83
C ILE A 201 -12.82 24.04 -10.33
#